data_AF-A0A1U7SVK2-F1
#
_entry.id   AF-A0A1U7SVK2-F1
#
_cell.length_a   1.000
_cell.length_b   1.000
_cell.length_c   1.000
_cell.angle_alpha   90.00
_cell.angle_beta   90.00
_cell.angle_gamma   90.00
#
_symmetry.space_group_name_H-M   'P 1'
#
loop_
_entity.id
_entity.type
_entity.pdbx_description
1 polymer ?
#
loop_
_entity_poly.entity_id
_entity_poly.type
_entity_poly.pdbx_seq_one_letter_code
_entity_poly.pdbx_strand_id
1 'polypeptide(L)'
;PELAARGIIQQVFPVHEQRILNRLMKSWVQAVCENQPLDDICDYFGVKIAMYFAWLGFYTSAMVYPAVFGSVLYTFTEADQTSRDVSCVVFALFNVIWSTLFLEEWKRRGAELAYKWGTLDSPGEAVEEPRPQFRGVRRISPVTRAEEFYYPPWKRLLFQLLVSLPLCLASLLGVFVLMLGCFQLQELVLSVEGLPRLVRFLPKVVLALLVSVSAEGYKKLAIWLNDMENYRLESAYEKHLIIKVVL
;
A
#
# COMPACT_ATOMS: atom_id res chain seq x y z
N PRO A 1 -21.28 13.60 9.97
CA PRO A 1 -20.39 13.97 8.84
C PRO A 1 -20.29 15.49 8.61
N GLU A 2 -21.42 16.21 8.45
CA GLU A 2 -21.40 17.66 8.17
C GLU A 2 -20.79 18.52 9.28
N LEU A 3 -21.04 18.19 10.55
CA LEU A 3 -20.51 18.95 11.69
C LEU A 3 -18.98 18.85 11.80
N ALA A 4 -18.41 17.69 11.43
CA ALA A 4 -16.97 17.51 11.33
C ALA A 4 -16.39 18.30 10.14
N ALA A 5 -17.06 18.28 8.98
CA ALA A 5 -16.64 19.05 7.82
C ALA A 5 -16.70 20.57 8.03
N ARG A 6 -17.62 21.05 8.88
CA ARG A 6 -17.73 22.47 9.29
C ARG A 6 -16.75 22.86 10.41
N GLY A 7 -15.93 21.93 10.91
CA GLY A 7 -14.95 22.19 11.97
C GLY A 7 -15.56 22.39 13.36
N ILE A 8 -16.84 22.03 13.56
CA ILE A 8 -17.53 22.13 14.86
C ILE A 8 -17.10 20.97 15.76
N ILE A 9 -16.98 19.76 15.18
CA ILE A 9 -16.45 18.58 15.86
C ILE A 9 -14.99 18.42 15.44
N GLN A 10 -14.08 18.37 16.41
CA GLN A 10 -12.66 18.16 16.13
C GLN A 10 -12.37 16.71 15.74
N GLN A 11 -12.75 15.74 16.58
CA GLN A 11 -12.47 14.32 16.37
C GLN A 11 -13.56 13.44 17.01
N VAL A 12 -13.81 12.28 16.39
CA VAL A 12 -14.67 11.22 16.93
C VAL A 12 -13.88 9.92 16.82
N PHE A 13 -13.60 9.28 17.96
CA PHE A 13 -12.85 8.03 17.99
C PHE A 13 -13.45 7.07 19.03
N PRO A 14 -13.43 5.75 18.78
CA PRO A 14 -13.87 4.76 19.76
C PRO A 14 -12.86 4.66 20.91
N VAL A 15 -13.35 4.36 22.12
CA VAL A 15 -12.50 4.12 23.29
C VAL A 15 -12.10 2.66 23.35
N HIS A 16 -10.82 2.39 23.61
CA HIS A 16 -10.31 1.03 23.73
C HIS A 16 -10.73 0.36 25.03
N GLU A 17 -11.17 -0.90 24.94
CA GLU A 17 -11.31 -1.77 26.10
C GLU A 17 -9.97 -2.44 26.44
N GLN A 18 -9.34 -2.00 27.52
CA GLN A 18 -7.99 -2.44 27.91
C GLN A 18 -7.91 -3.94 28.26
N ARG A 19 -9.00 -4.55 28.75
CA ARG A 19 -9.02 -5.97 29.13
C ARG A 19 -8.82 -6.88 27.92
N ILE A 20 -9.60 -6.65 26.87
CA ILE A 20 -9.51 -7.41 25.61
C ILE A 20 -8.17 -7.14 24.93
N LEU A 21 -7.73 -5.87 24.92
CA LEU A 21 -6.44 -5.49 24.33
C LEU A 21 -5.27 -6.19 25.01
N ASN A 22 -5.25 -6.26 26.35
CA ASN A 22 -4.21 -6.96 27.10
C ASN A 22 -4.24 -8.47 26.86
N ARG A 23 -5.42 -9.07 26.67
CA ARG A 23 -5.56 -10.48 26.29
C ARG A 23 -4.95 -10.73 24.91
N LEU A 24 -5.37 -9.93 23.91
CA LEU A 24 -4.84 -9.98 22.55
C LEU A 24 -3.32 -9.77 22.52
N MET A 25 -2.81 -8.81 23.30
CA MET A 25 -1.36 -8.56 23.37
C MET A 25 -0.58 -9.80 23.85
N LYS A 26 -1.12 -10.53 24.83
CA LYS A 26 -0.47 -11.77 25.34
C LYS A 26 -0.61 -12.94 24.37
N SER A 27 -1.80 -13.18 23.83
CA SER A 27 -2.09 -14.36 23.00
C SER A 27 -1.65 -14.23 21.54
N TRP A 28 -1.42 -13.01 21.06
CA TRP A 28 -1.10 -12.77 19.65
C TRP A 28 0.26 -12.09 19.47
N VAL A 29 0.51 -10.96 20.15
CA VAL A 29 1.74 -10.17 19.92
C VAL A 29 2.95 -10.79 20.62
N GLN A 30 2.77 -11.28 21.85
CA GLN A 30 3.83 -11.90 22.64
C GLN A 30 3.99 -13.40 22.37
N ALA A 31 2.97 -14.02 21.76
CA ALA A 31 3.02 -15.42 21.37
C ALA A 31 3.91 -15.58 20.12
N VAL A 32 5.05 -16.27 20.28
CA VAL A 32 5.98 -16.52 19.19
C VAL A 32 5.62 -17.84 18.52
N CYS A 33 5.48 -17.83 17.19
CA CYS A 33 5.17 -19.01 16.38
C CYS A 33 3.81 -19.68 16.64
N GLU A 34 2.88 -19.00 17.32
CA GLU A 34 1.49 -19.44 17.39
C GLU A 34 0.67 -18.92 16.18
N ASN A 35 -0.41 -19.63 15.85
CA ASN A 35 -1.33 -19.18 14.81
C ASN A 35 -2.02 -17.89 15.27
N GLN A 36 -2.08 -16.90 14.37
CA GLN A 36 -2.72 -15.61 14.70
C GLN A 36 -4.23 -15.81 14.93
N PRO A 37 -4.79 -15.28 16.04
CA PRO A 37 -6.23 -15.38 16.33
C PRO A 37 -7.01 -14.36 15.50
N LEU A 38 -7.20 -14.65 14.21
CA LEU A 38 -7.81 -13.73 13.24
C LEU A 38 -9.25 -13.33 13.60
N ASP A 39 -10.03 -14.24 14.19
CA ASP A 39 -11.41 -13.98 14.58
C ASP A 39 -11.49 -12.98 15.75
N ASP A 40 -10.66 -13.13 16.79
CA ASP A 40 -10.61 -12.19 17.91
C ASP A 40 -10.15 -10.79 17.47
N ILE A 41 -9.24 -10.73 16.49
CA ILE A 41 -8.79 -9.47 15.88
C ILE A 41 -9.95 -8.84 15.09
N CYS A 42 -10.71 -9.64 14.35
CA CYS A 42 -11.88 -9.20 13.60
C CYS A 42 -12.97 -8.63 14.52
N ASP A 43 -13.26 -9.31 15.63
CA ASP A 43 -14.29 -8.89 16.58
C ASP A 43 -13.93 -7.56 17.28
N TYR A 44 -12.65 -7.32 17.56
CA TYR A 44 -12.21 -6.12 18.27
C TYR A 44 -11.89 -4.92 17.35
N PHE A 45 -11.19 -5.15 16.24
CA PHE A 45 -10.73 -4.09 15.33
C PHE A 45 -11.55 -3.97 14.05
N GLY A 46 -12.43 -4.94 13.78
CA GLY A 46 -13.21 -5.01 12.55
C GLY A 46 -12.49 -5.70 11.39
N VAL A 47 -13.27 -5.99 10.36
CA VAL A 47 -12.86 -6.83 9.22
C VAL A 47 -11.71 -6.22 8.42
N LYS A 48 -11.67 -4.90 8.22
CA LYS A 48 -10.62 -4.22 7.44
C LYS A 48 -9.23 -4.46 8.05
N ILE A 49 -9.13 -4.34 9.37
CA ILE A 49 -7.86 -4.53 10.10
C ILE A 49 -7.51 -6.02 10.19
N ALA A 50 -8.50 -6.88 10.47
CA ALA A 50 -8.27 -8.33 10.48
C ALA A 50 -7.81 -8.88 9.14
N MET A 51 -8.36 -8.39 8.02
CA MET A 51 -7.94 -8.78 6.67
C MET A 51 -6.47 -8.38 6.40
N TYR A 52 -6.03 -7.22 6.89
CA TYR A 52 -4.63 -6.80 6.80
C TYR A 52 -3.71 -7.76 7.57
N PHE A 53 -4.05 -8.10 8.82
CA PHE A 53 -3.23 -9.02 9.62
C PHE A 53 -3.25 -10.45 9.07
N ALA A 54 -4.40 -10.91 8.56
CA ALA A 54 -4.49 -12.18 7.83
C ALA A 54 -3.57 -12.22 6.61
N TRP A 55 -3.54 -11.14 5.81
CA TRP A 55 -2.62 -11.01 4.68
C TRP A 55 -1.17 -11.00 5.13
N LEU A 56 -0.84 -10.28 6.20
CA LEU A 56 0.51 -10.20 6.75
C LEU A 56 1.01 -11.58 7.26
N GLY A 57 0.17 -12.31 7.99
CA GLY A 57 0.48 -13.67 8.44
C GLY A 57 0.65 -14.65 7.27
N PHE A 58 -0.21 -14.57 6.25
CA PHE A 58 -0.08 -15.36 5.03
C PHE A 58 1.20 -15.01 4.25
N TYR A 59 1.51 -13.72 4.09
CA TYR A 59 2.71 -13.26 3.41
C TYR A 59 4.00 -13.72 4.11
N THR A 60 4.07 -13.56 5.43
CA THR A 60 5.25 -13.95 6.23
C THR A 60 5.49 -15.46 6.22
N SER A 61 4.43 -16.26 6.34
CA SER A 61 4.55 -17.73 6.23
C SER A 61 4.94 -18.17 4.81
N ALA A 62 4.36 -17.56 3.77
CA ALA A 62 4.70 -17.88 2.38
C ALA A 62 6.12 -17.45 1.98
N MET A 63 6.68 -16.40 2.59
CA MET A 63 8.06 -15.96 2.38
C MET A 63 9.13 -16.95 2.85
N VAL A 64 8.77 -17.90 3.72
CA VAL A 64 9.70 -18.94 4.18
C VAL A 64 10.15 -19.82 3.01
N TYR A 65 9.26 -20.12 2.05
CA TYR A 65 9.60 -20.94 0.88
C TYR A 65 10.74 -20.34 0.03
N PRO A 66 10.64 -19.10 -0.50
CA PRO A 66 11.73 -18.49 -1.25
C PRO A 66 12.97 -18.24 -0.39
N ALA A 67 12.82 -17.93 0.91
CA ALA A 67 13.97 -17.72 1.79
C ALA A 67 14.81 -18.99 1.96
N VAL A 68 14.18 -20.14 2.20
CA VAL A 68 14.87 -21.43 2.34
C VAL A 68 15.45 -21.87 1.00
N PHE A 69 14.66 -21.83 -0.08
CA PHE A 69 15.10 -22.25 -1.41
C PHE A 69 16.25 -21.39 -1.94
N GLY A 70 16.15 -20.06 -1.80
CA GLY A 70 17.20 -19.12 -2.18
C GLY A 70 18.48 -19.31 -1.38
N SER A 71 18.36 -19.56 -0.06
CA SER A 71 19.52 -19.82 0.80
C SER A 71 20.26 -21.11 0.41
N VAL A 72 19.53 -22.17 0.06
CA VAL A 72 20.12 -23.42 -0.44
C VAL A 72 20.86 -23.18 -1.76
N LEU A 73 20.23 -22.53 -2.74
CA LEU A 73 20.88 -22.21 -4.02
C LEU A 73 22.10 -21.29 -3.88
N TYR A 74 22.07 -20.37 -2.92
CA TYR A 74 23.21 -19.50 -2.63
C TYR A 74 24.45 -20.30 -2.24
N THR A 75 24.31 -21.37 -1.43
CA THR A 75 25.45 -22.23 -1.06
C THR A 75 26.05 -22.99 -2.27
N PHE A 76 25.26 -23.33 -3.28
CA PHE A 76 25.73 -24.00 -4.50
C PHE A 76 26.37 -23.05 -5.54
N THR A 77 26.19 -21.74 -5.36
CA THR A 77 26.72 -20.72 -6.27
C THR A 77 28.23 -20.55 -6.13
N GLU A 78 28.80 -20.87 -4.97
CA GLU A 78 30.24 -20.72 -4.67
C GLU A 78 31.13 -21.78 -5.35
N ALA A 79 30.55 -22.78 -6.02
CA ALA A 79 31.30 -23.91 -6.57
C ALA A 79 31.87 -23.66 -7.98
N ASP A 80 31.12 -23.07 -8.92
CA ASP A 80 31.54 -22.86 -10.32
C ASP A 80 30.72 -21.78 -11.05
N GLN A 81 31.29 -21.15 -12.09
CA GLN A 81 30.57 -20.15 -12.92
C GLN A 81 29.35 -20.75 -13.63
N THR A 82 29.44 -22.01 -14.06
CA THR A 82 28.31 -22.74 -14.67
C THR A 82 27.22 -23.08 -13.67
N SER A 83 27.57 -23.40 -12.42
CA SER A 83 26.59 -23.67 -11.35
C SER A 83 25.82 -22.41 -10.97
N ARG A 84 26.48 -21.25 -11.02
CA ARG A 84 25.84 -19.93 -10.81
C ARG A 84 24.76 -19.64 -11.84
N ASP A 85 25.07 -19.77 -13.12
CA ASP A 85 24.12 -19.46 -14.19
C ASP A 85 22.90 -20.40 -14.14
N VAL A 86 23.13 -21.69 -13.91
CA VAL A 86 22.05 -22.68 -13.73
C VAL A 86 21.20 -22.36 -12.50
N SER A 87 21.83 -22.02 -11.36
CA SER A 87 21.12 -21.66 -10.13
C SER A 87 20.24 -20.41 -10.31
N CYS A 88 20.73 -19.40 -11.03
CA CYS A 88 19.96 -18.20 -11.36
C CYS A 88 18.71 -18.52 -12.18
N VAL A 89 18.82 -19.36 -13.21
CA VAL A 89 17.67 -19.75 -14.05
C VAL A 89 16.66 -20.56 -13.23
N VAL A 90 17.12 -21.51 -12.44
CA VAL A 90 16.26 -22.33 -11.56
C VAL A 90 15.53 -21.44 -10.55
N PHE A 91 16.22 -20.49 -9.93
CA PHE A 91 15.62 -19.54 -8.99
C PHE A 91 14.59 -18.62 -9.66
N ALA A 92 14.87 -18.15 -10.87
CA ALA A 92 13.93 -17.30 -11.61
C ALA A 92 12.62 -18.06 -11.93
N LEU A 93 12.72 -19.29 -12.43
CA LEU A 93 11.56 -20.14 -12.70
C LEU A 93 10.75 -20.42 -11.43
N PHE A 94 11.43 -20.75 -10.33
CA PHE A 94 10.80 -20.93 -9.03
C PHE A 94 10.04 -19.68 -8.60
N ASN A 95 10.63 -18.48 -8.68
CA ASN A 95 9.96 -17.24 -8.26
C ASN A 95 8.69 -16.93 -9.07
N VAL A 96 8.70 -17.19 -10.38
CA VAL A 96 7.51 -17.01 -11.23
C VAL A 96 6.39 -17.96 -10.80
N ILE A 97 6.71 -19.25 -10.60
CA ILE A 97 5.72 -20.24 -10.15
C ILE A 97 5.23 -19.91 -8.73
N TRP A 98 6.15 -19.66 -7.80
CA TRP A 98 5.81 -19.36 -6.42
C TRP A 98 4.96 -18.09 -6.31
N SER A 99 5.30 -17.01 -7.02
CA SER A 99 4.54 -15.75 -6.97
C SER A 99 3.13 -15.90 -7.55
N THR A 100 2.96 -16.67 -8.62
CA THR A 100 1.62 -16.94 -9.18
C THR A 100 0.77 -17.79 -8.23
N LEU A 101 1.33 -18.86 -7.66
CA LEU A 101 0.65 -19.68 -6.66
C LEU A 101 0.28 -18.88 -5.41
N PHE A 102 1.20 -18.05 -4.92
CA PHE A 102 1.00 -17.17 -3.76
C PHE A 102 -0.21 -16.25 -3.95
N LEU A 103 -0.31 -15.58 -5.11
CA LEU A 103 -1.41 -14.68 -5.39
C LEU A 103 -2.76 -15.41 -5.54
N GLU A 104 -2.78 -16.56 -6.21
CA GLU A 104 -4.01 -17.35 -6.37
C GLU A 104 -4.48 -17.96 -5.04
N GLU A 105 -3.55 -18.42 -4.21
CA GLU A 105 -3.87 -18.92 -2.88
C GLU A 105 -4.40 -17.81 -1.97
N TRP A 106 -3.81 -16.62 -2.02
CA TRP A 106 -4.34 -15.47 -1.29
C TRP A 106 -5.74 -15.09 -1.76
N LYS A 107 -6.03 -15.07 -3.07
CA LYS A 107 -7.38 -14.78 -3.58
C LYS A 107 -8.41 -15.76 -2.99
N ARG A 108 -8.08 -17.05 -2.97
CA ARG A 108 -8.95 -18.09 -2.39
C ARG A 108 -9.13 -17.90 -0.89
N ARG A 109 -8.03 -17.70 -0.15
CA ARG A 109 -8.06 -17.53 1.32
C ARG A 109 -8.77 -16.24 1.74
N GLY A 110 -8.55 -15.15 1.02
CA GLY A 110 -9.22 -13.87 1.23
C GLY A 110 -10.73 -13.98 1.02
N ALA A 111 -11.17 -14.72 0.00
CA ALA A 111 -12.59 -14.98 -0.23
C ALA A 111 -13.22 -15.84 0.89
N GLU A 112 -12.51 -16.88 1.36
CA GLU A 112 -12.95 -17.70 2.50
C GLU A 112 -13.13 -16.85 3.78
N LEU A 113 -12.17 -15.98 4.09
CA LEU A 113 -12.24 -15.09 5.24
C LEU A 113 -13.36 -14.05 5.10
N ALA A 114 -13.50 -13.44 3.91
CA ALA A 114 -14.59 -12.51 3.64
C ALA A 114 -15.97 -13.17 3.76
N TYR A 115 -16.09 -14.44 3.34
CA TYR A 115 -17.31 -15.23 3.52
C TYR A 115 -17.58 -15.49 5.00
N LYS A 116 -16.57 -15.98 5.74
CA LYS A 116 -16.66 -16.29 7.16
C LYS A 116 -17.07 -15.07 8.00
N TRP A 117 -16.54 -13.90 7.67
CA TRP A 117 -16.85 -12.64 8.36
C TRP A 117 -18.10 -11.92 7.82
N GLY A 118 -18.80 -12.52 6.85
CA GLY A 118 -20.07 -11.99 6.33
C GLY A 118 -19.93 -10.72 5.49
N THR A 119 -18.72 -10.38 5.02
CA THR A 119 -18.49 -9.19 4.20
C THR A 119 -18.39 -9.49 2.70
N LEU A 120 -18.42 -10.77 2.29
CA LEU A 120 -18.33 -11.16 0.88
C LEU A 120 -19.49 -10.60 0.05
N ASP A 121 -20.71 -10.72 0.57
CA ASP A 121 -21.95 -10.29 -0.09
C ASP A 121 -22.50 -8.97 0.48
N SER A 122 -21.69 -8.23 1.24
CA SER A 122 -22.09 -6.92 1.75
C SER A 122 -22.57 -6.08 0.57
N PRO A 123 -23.82 -5.58 0.56
CA PRO A 123 -24.36 -4.85 -0.58
C PRO A 123 -23.40 -3.69 -0.84
N GLY A 124 -22.74 -3.72 -2.00
CA GLY A 124 -21.42 -3.10 -2.20
C GLY A 124 -21.38 -1.58 -2.05
N GLU A 125 -20.46 -0.94 -2.77
CA GLU A 125 -20.29 0.52 -2.89
C GLU A 125 -21.61 1.36 -2.96
N ALA A 126 -22.75 0.73 -3.31
CA ALA A 126 -24.08 1.31 -3.32
C ALA A 126 -24.71 1.64 -1.94
N VAL A 127 -24.33 0.96 -0.86
CA VAL A 127 -24.85 1.24 0.51
C VAL A 127 -23.90 2.12 1.32
N GLU A 128 -22.64 2.24 0.90
CA GLU A 128 -21.68 3.13 1.53
C GLU A 128 -22.16 4.59 1.46
N GLU A 129 -22.21 5.25 2.61
CA GLU A 129 -22.52 6.67 2.67
C GLU A 129 -21.46 7.48 1.92
N PRO A 130 -21.86 8.54 1.20
CA PRO A 130 -20.90 9.41 0.54
C PRO A 130 -19.99 10.07 1.57
N ARG A 131 -18.72 10.26 1.21
CA ARG A 131 -17.74 10.90 2.09
C ARG A 131 -18.21 12.32 2.48
N PRO A 132 -17.96 12.77 3.72
CA PRO A 132 -18.42 14.09 4.20
C PRO A 132 -17.93 15.28 3.36
N GLN A 133 -16.78 15.12 2.69
CA GLN A 133 -16.12 16.15 1.90
C GLN A 133 -16.58 16.16 0.42
N PHE A 134 -17.45 15.25 0.02
CA PHE A 134 -17.92 15.14 -1.35
C PHE A 134 -18.76 16.35 -1.75
N ARG A 135 -18.42 16.94 -2.90
CA ARG A 135 -19.09 18.14 -3.43
C ARG A 135 -19.91 17.79 -4.66
N GLY A 136 -21.13 18.31 -4.77
CA GLY A 136 -21.98 18.05 -5.92
C GLY A 136 -23.22 18.93 -5.96
N VAL A 137 -24.01 18.75 -7.02
CA VAL A 137 -25.34 19.36 -7.13
C VAL A 137 -26.36 18.42 -6.50
N ARG A 138 -27.30 18.95 -5.72
CA ARG A 138 -28.39 18.14 -5.15
C ARG A 138 -29.27 17.61 -6.27
N ARG A 139 -29.52 16.30 -6.25
CA ARG A 139 -30.37 15.59 -7.21
C ARG A 139 -31.12 14.48 -6.49
N ILE A 140 -32.33 14.17 -6.93
CA ILE A 140 -33.05 12.98 -6.48
C ILE A 140 -32.47 11.76 -7.22
N SER A 141 -32.01 10.76 -6.44
CA SER A 141 -31.45 9.54 -7.00
C SER A 141 -32.50 8.78 -7.84
N PRO A 142 -32.17 8.32 -9.05
CA PRO A 142 -33.11 7.56 -9.87
C PRO A 142 -33.44 6.17 -9.28
N VAL A 143 -32.57 5.65 -8.40
CA VAL A 143 -32.70 4.30 -7.81
C VAL A 143 -33.35 4.36 -6.43
N THR A 144 -32.76 5.13 -5.51
CA THR A 144 -33.22 5.17 -4.10
C THR A 144 -34.32 6.20 -3.85
N ARG A 145 -34.58 7.10 -4.81
CA ARG A 145 -35.48 8.27 -4.65
C ARG A 145 -35.13 9.20 -3.48
N ALA A 146 -33.97 9.02 -2.86
CA ALA A 146 -33.45 9.90 -1.84
C ALA A 146 -32.73 11.11 -2.46
N GLU A 147 -32.65 12.22 -1.74
CA GLU A 147 -31.80 13.34 -2.11
C GLU A 147 -30.32 12.95 -1.96
N GLU A 148 -29.54 13.07 -3.03
CA GLU A 148 -28.10 12.82 -3.03
C GLU A 148 -27.34 13.96 -3.71
N PHE A 149 -26.06 14.13 -3.37
CA PHE A 149 -25.17 14.96 -4.15
C PHE A 149 -24.71 14.20 -5.39
N TYR A 150 -24.71 14.86 -6.55
CA TYR A 150 -24.25 14.30 -7.80
C TYR A 150 -23.11 15.12 -8.40
N TYR A 151 -22.04 14.44 -8.80
CA TYR A 151 -20.92 15.01 -9.55
C TYR A 151 -20.75 14.24 -10.86
N PRO A 152 -20.74 14.91 -12.03
CA PRO A 152 -20.70 14.24 -13.32
C PRO A 152 -19.35 13.51 -13.54
N PRO A 153 -19.37 12.22 -13.94
CA PRO A 153 -18.15 11.42 -14.04
C PRO A 153 -17.19 11.91 -15.15
N TRP A 154 -17.71 12.48 -16.24
CA TRP A 154 -16.89 13.00 -17.33
C TRP A 154 -16.01 14.18 -16.90
N LYS A 155 -16.48 15.03 -15.98
CA LYS A 155 -15.66 16.13 -15.43
C LYS A 155 -14.50 15.59 -14.59
N ARG A 156 -14.77 14.54 -13.80
CA ARG A 156 -13.75 13.84 -13.03
C ARG A 156 -12.71 13.20 -13.95
N LEU A 157 -13.16 12.47 -14.97
CA LEU A 157 -12.28 11.82 -15.94
C LEU A 157 -11.39 12.84 -16.67
N LEU A 158 -11.96 13.98 -17.07
CA LEU A 158 -11.21 15.06 -17.70
C LEU A 158 -10.11 15.59 -16.77
N PHE A 159 -10.42 15.82 -15.49
CA PHE A 159 -9.43 16.26 -14.50
C PHE A 159 -8.35 15.19 -14.25
N GLN A 160 -8.74 13.92 -14.16
CA GLN A 160 -7.80 12.80 -14.01
C GLN A 160 -6.82 12.72 -15.19
N LEU A 161 -7.33 12.81 -16.42
CA LEU A 161 -6.52 12.68 -17.64
C LEU A 161 -5.67 13.92 -17.94
N LEU A 162 -6.20 15.13 -17.73
CA LEU A 162 -5.50 16.36 -18.11
C LEU A 162 -4.63 16.94 -17.00
N VAL A 163 -4.92 16.65 -15.73
CA VAL A 163 -4.22 17.24 -14.58
C VAL A 163 -3.52 16.17 -13.77
N SER A 164 -4.25 15.19 -13.22
CA SER A 164 -3.64 14.24 -12.28
C SER A 164 -2.59 13.35 -12.94
N LEU A 165 -2.91 12.72 -14.07
CA LEU A 165 -2.01 11.77 -14.73
C LEU A 165 -0.74 12.47 -15.25
N PRO A 166 -0.80 13.62 -15.96
CA PRO A 166 0.41 14.32 -16.40
C PRO A 166 1.26 14.81 -15.23
N LEU A 167 0.63 15.27 -14.13
CA LEU A 167 1.37 15.73 -12.97
C LEU A 167 2.06 14.58 -12.21
N CYS A 168 1.39 13.43 -12.07
CA CYS A 168 2.00 12.21 -11.54
C CYS A 168 3.19 11.77 -12.41
N LEU A 169 3.02 11.69 -13.73
CA LEU A 169 4.11 11.32 -14.65
C LEU A 169 5.28 12.33 -14.61
N ALA A 170 4.99 13.62 -14.55
CA ALA A 170 6.02 14.66 -14.44
C ALA A 170 6.79 14.55 -13.12
N SER A 171 6.11 14.25 -12.02
CA SER A 171 6.77 14.03 -10.72
C SER A 171 7.62 12.76 -10.71
N LEU A 172 7.16 11.67 -11.31
CA LEU A 172 7.91 10.43 -11.47
C LEU A 172 9.16 10.64 -12.33
N LEU A 173 9.02 11.35 -13.45
CA LEU A 173 10.14 11.74 -14.30
C LEU A 173 11.13 12.65 -13.54
N GLY A 174 10.63 13.59 -12.75
CA GLY A 174 11.45 14.46 -11.91
C GLY A 174 12.31 13.68 -10.91
N VAL A 175 11.70 12.75 -10.17
CA VAL A 175 12.43 11.87 -9.24
C VAL A 175 13.43 10.99 -9.98
N PHE A 176 13.07 10.46 -11.15
CA PHE A 176 13.98 9.66 -11.98
C PHE A 176 15.21 10.46 -12.44
N VAL A 177 15.03 11.69 -12.91
CA VAL A 177 16.14 12.58 -13.29
C VAL A 177 17.02 12.93 -12.09
N LEU A 178 16.42 13.22 -10.93
CA LEU A 178 17.17 13.46 -9.70
C LEU A 178 17.99 12.24 -9.28
N MET A 179 17.43 11.03 -9.40
CA MET A 179 18.13 9.77 -9.12
C MET A 179 19.35 9.59 -10.05
N LEU A 180 19.20 9.86 -11.35
CA LEU A 180 20.32 9.84 -12.30
C LEU A 180 21.40 10.86 -11.91
N GLY A 181 21.00 12.07 -11.49
CA GLY A 181 21.93 13.08 -11.00
C GLY A 181 22.72 12.62 -9.77
N CYS A 182 22.07 11.94 -8.82
CA CYS A 182 22.73 11.34 -7.67
C CYS A 182 23.70 10.22 -8.06
N PHE A 183 23.37 9.39 -9.06
CA PHE A 183 24.29 8.36 -9.55
C PHE A 183 25.53 8.95 -10.20
N GLN A 184 25.38 10.00 -11.01
CA GLN A 184 26.50 10.71 -11.61
C GLN A 184 27.40 11.34 -10.54
N LEU A 185 26.79 11.94 -9.50
CA LEU A 185 27.52 12.47 -8.35
C LEU A 185 28.26 11.37 -7.58
N GLN A 186 27.66 10.18 -7.43
CA GLN A 186 28.31 9.02 -6.81
C GLN A 186 29.54 8.56 -7.62
N GLU A 187 29.42 8.48 -8.95
CA GLU A 187 30.52 8.11 -9.83
C GLU A 187 31.67 9.12 -9.76
N LEU A 188 31.35 10.42 -9.74
CA LEU A 188 32.34 11.49 -9.60
C LEU A 188 33.08 11.46 -8.25
N VAL A 189 32.39 11.15 -7.15
CA VAL A 189 33.03 11.02 -5.83
C VAL A 189 33.90 9.77 -5.74
N LEU A 190 33.54 8.71 -6.48
CA LEU A 190 34.33 7.48 -6.54
C LEU A 190 35.55 7.59 -7.46
N SER A 191 35.50 8.44 -8.49
CA SER A 191 36.62 8.65 -9.43
C SER A 191 37.78 9.46 -8.85
N VAL A 192 37.54 10.27 -7.82
CA VAL A 192 38.60 11.02 -7.13
C VAL A 192 39.34 10.12 -6.15
N GLU A 193 40.58 9.77 -6.49
CA GLU A 193 41.49 9.02 -5.63
C GLU A 193 41.95 9.89 -4.43
N GLY A 194 42.04 9.29 -3.24
CA GLY A 194 42.52 9.96 -2.02
C GLY A 194 41.46 10.52 -1.07
N LEU A 195 40.16 10.44 -1.40
CA LEU A 195 39.10 10.88 -0.50
C LEU A 195 38.92 9.93 0.71
N PRO A 196 38.65 10.47 1.91
CA PRO A 196 38.40 9.67 3.10
C PRO A 196 37.12 8.83 2.92
N ARG A 197 37.09 7.63 3.55
CA ARG A 197 35.97 6.68 3.43
C ARG A 197 34.61 7.30 3.75
N LEU A 198 34.56 8.27 4.69
CA LEU A 198 33.35 8.97 5.08
C LEU A 198 32.72 9.75 3.91
N VAL A 199 33.53 10.41 3.08
CA VAL A 199 33.05 11.19 1.93
C VAL A 199 32.47 10.28 0.84
N ARG A 200 32.98 9.04 0.70
CA ARG A 200 32.41 8.04 -0.21
C ARG A 200 31.01 7.57 0.17
N PHE A 201 30.59 7.72 1.43
CA PHE A 201 29.21 7.44 1.85
C PHE A 201 28.25 8.62 1.63
N LEU A 202 28.77 9.83 1.46
CA LEU A 202 27.97 11.06 1.34
C LEU A 202 26.95 11.00 0.19
N PRO A 203 27.29 10.53 -1.04
CA PRO A 203 26.33 10.42 -2.13
C PRO A 203 25.14 9.50 -1.79
N LYS A 204 25.39 8.40 -1.05
CA LYS A 204 24.35 7.46 -0.63
C LYS A 204 23.41 8.09 0.40
N VAL A 205 23.94 8.87 1.33
CA VAL A 205 23.14 9.62 2.32
C VAL A 205 22.31 10.68 1.62
N VAL A 206 22.90 11.44 0.69
CA VAL A 206 22.17 12.45 -0.10
C VAL A 206 21.05 11.82 -0.92
N LEU A 207 21.30 10.67 -1.56
CA LEU A 207 20.27 9.93 -2.29
C LEU A 207 19.12 9.51 -1.36
N ALA A 208 19.42 8.93 -0.19
CA ALA A 208 18.40 8.52 0.76
C ALA A 208 17.54 9.69 1.28
N LEU A 209 18.18 10.83 1.57
CA LEU A 209 17.48 12.05 1.98
C LEU A 209 16.60 12.60 0.84
N LEU A 210 17.14 12.66 -0.38
CA LEU A 210 16.41 13.16 -1.55
C LEU A 210 15.17 12.31 -1.83
N VAL A 211 15.31 10.99 -1.85
CA VAL A 211 14.17 10.08 -2.05
C VAL A 211 13.13 10.25 -0.94
N SER A 212 13.56 10.37 0.32
CA SER A 212 12.64 10.54 1.46
C SER A 212 11.85 11.85 1.38
N VAL A 213 12.53 12.96 1.06
CA VAL A 213 11.89 14.28 0.91
C VAL A 213 10.96 14.32 -0.29
N SER A 214 11.39 13.76 -1.43
CA SER A 214 10.57 13.65 -2.63
C SER A 214 9.32 12.79 -2.41
N ALA A 215 9.44 11.68 -1.69
CA ALA A 215 8.31 10.80 -1.36
C ALA A 215 7.26 11.51 -0.49
N GLU A 216 7.68 12.24 0.56
CA GLU A 216 6.75 13.01 1.39
C GLU A 216 6.11 14.17 0.62
N GLY A 217 6.88 14.84 -0.25
CA GLY A 217 6.36 15.87 -1.15
C GLY A 217 5.31 15.33 -2.12
N TYR A 218 5.59 14.18 -2.75
CA TYR A 218 4.67 13.51 -3.67
C TYR A 218 3.42 13.00 -2.95
N LYS A 219 3.55 12.45 -1.74
CA LYS A 219 2.39 12.05 -0.93
C LYS A 219 1.43 13.21 -0.69
N LYS A 220 1.94 14.39 -0.31
CA LYS A 220 1.12 15.61 -0.14
C LYS A 220 0.44 16.03 -1.44
N LEU A 221 1.17 15.95 -2.56
CA LEU A 221 0.63 16.24 -3.88
C LEU A 221 -0.48 15.26 -4.28
N ALA A 222 -0.28 13.96 -4.04
CA ALA A 222 -1.23 12.90 -4.34
C ALA A 222 -2.53 13.08 -3.54
N ILE A 223 -2.44 13.41 -2.25
CA ILE A 223 -3.61 13.73 -1.41
C ILE A 223 -4.37 14.93 -1.99
N TRP A 224 -3.65 16.02 -2.31
CA TRP A 224 -4.26 17.22 -2.90
C TRP A 224 -4.96 16.92 -4.23
N LEU A 225 -4.32 16.18 -5.14
CA LEU A 225 -4.93 15.74 -6.40
C LEU A 225 -6.18 14.89 -6.18
N ASN A 226 -6.12 13.96 -5.23
CA ASN A 226 -7.23 13.06 -4.93
C ASN A 226 -8.44 13.79 -4.33
N ASP A 227 -8.18 14.83 -3.52
CA ASP A 227 -9.22 15.70 -3.01
C ASP A 227 -9.87 16.53 -4.12
N MET A 228 -9.10 17.00 -5.10
CA MET A 228 -9.62 17.73 -6.27
C MET A 228 -10.47 16.86 -7.20
N GLU A 229 -10.13 15.56 -7.32
CA GLU A 229 -10.92 14.60 -8.11
C GLU A 229 -12.30 14.27 -7.51
N ASN A 230 -12.51 14.63 -6.24
CA ASN A 230 -13.82 14.64 -5.60
C ASN A 230 -14.57 13.29 -5.74
N TYR A 231 -13.97 12.22 -5.22
CA TYR A 231 -14.59 10.89 -5.16
C TYR A 231 -15.83 10.88 -4.27
N ARG A 232 -16.84 10.07 -4.63
CA ARG A 232 -18.09 9.95 -3.86
C ARG A 232 -17.91 9.12 -2.60
N LEU A 233 -17.25 7.97 -2.73
CA LEU A 233 -17.10 6.97 -1.67
C LEU A 233 -15.69 7.02 -1.08
N GLU A 234 -15.58 6.68 0.20
CA GLU A 234 -14.28 6.62 0.89
C GLU A 234 -13.42 5.48 0.34
N SER A 235 -14.02 4.32 0.06
CA SER A 235 -13.37 3.18 -0.59
C SER A 235 -12.72 3.56 -1.93
N ALA A 236 -13.45 4.26 -2.80
CA ALA A 236 -12.94 4.75 -4.07
C ALA A 236 -11.84 5.81 -3.89
N TYR A 237 -12.01 6.73 -2.93
CA TYR A 237 -11.00 7.72 -2.60
C TYR A 237 -9.68 7.06 -2.18
N GLU A 238 -9.73 6.15 -1.20
CA GLU A 238 -8.56 5.42 -0.70
C GLU A 238 -7.89 4.60 -1.81
N LYS A 239 -8.67 3.87 -2.62
CA LYS A 239 -8.14 3.05 -3.72
C LYS A 239 -7.33 3.87 -4.72
N HIS A 240 -7.87 5.02 -5.15
CA HIS A 240 -7.17 5.89 -6.10
C HIS A 240 -5.99 6.62 -5.46
N LEU A 241 -6.07 6.96 -4.17
CA LEU A 241 -4.93 7.51 -3.43
C LEU A 241 -3.79 6.49 -3.35
N ILE A 242 -4.09 5.24 -3.03
CA ILE A 242 -3.11 4.14 -2.97
C ILE A 242 -2.44 3.97 -4.34
N ILE A 243 -3.22 3.92 -5.43
CA ILE A 243 -2.66 3.81 -6.78
C ILE A 243 -1.68 4.94 -7.07
N LYS A 244 -2.03 6.18 -6.72
CA LYS A 244 -1.14 7.34 -6.93
C LYS A 244 0.11 7.27 -6.07
N VAL A 245 -0.01 6.94 -4.79
CA VAL A 245 1.13 6.91 -3.85
C VAL A 245 2.08 5.75 -4.14
N VAL A 246 1.58 4.64 -4.67
CA VAL A 246 2.38 3.47 -5.07
C VAL A 246 3.11 3.70 -6.41
N LEU A 247 2.53 4.50 -7.31
CA LEU A 247 3.12 4.90 -8.59
C LEU A 247 4.23 5.93 -8.38
#